data_AF-A0A850NMN6-F1
#
_entry.id   AF-A0A850NMN6-F1
#
_cell.length_a   1.000
_cell.length_b   1.000
_cell.length_c   1.000
_cell.angle_alpha   90.00
_cell.angle_beta   90.00
_cell.angle_gamma   90.00
#
_symmetry.space_group_name_H-M   'P 1'
#
loop_
_entity.id
_entity.type
_entity.pdbx_description
1 polymer ?
#
loop_
_entity_poly.entity_id
_entity_poly.type
_entity_poly.pdbx_seq_one_letter_code
_entity_poly.pdbx_strand_id
1 'polypeptide(L)' 'MSAQSVRAFLAARAPDIAVIEAHASTATVADAAAVHGVAPGQ' A
#
# COMPACT_ATOMS: atom_id res chain seq x y z
N MET A 1 9.21 5.49 -8.13
CA MET A 1 7.80 5.96 -8.16
C MET A 1 7.41 6.41 -6.76
N SER A 2 6.60 7.46 -6.61
CA SER A 2 6.14 7.95 -5.30
C SER A 2 4.69 7.53 -5.02
N ALA A 3 4.29 7.51 -3.74
CA ALA A 3 2.89 7.24 -3.35
C ALA A 3 1.90 8.24 -3.98
N GLN A 4 2.32 9.49 -4.19
CA GLN A 4 1.50 10.51 -4.84
C GLN A 4 1.23 10.16 -6.31
N SER A 5 2.24 9.74 -7.06
CA SER A 5 2.07 9.33 -8.47
C SER A 5 1.15 8.12 -8.60
N VAL A 6 1.24 7.15 -7.67
CA VAL A 6 0.34 5.98 -7.63
C VAL A 6 -1.10 6.38 -7.34
N ARG A 7 -1.32 7.28 -6.37
CA ARG A 7 -2.67 7.81 -6.07
C ARG A 7 -3.31 8.50 -7.27
N ALA A 8 -2.56 9.34 -7.98
CA ALA A 8 -3.06 10.00 -9.19
C ALA A 8 -3.45 9.01 -10.29
N PHE A 9 -2.67 7.95 -10.47
CA PHE A 9 -2.96 6.89 -11.44
C PHE A 9 -4.23 6.11 -11.07
N LEU A 10 -4.36 5.67 -9.81
CA LEU A 10 -5.51 4.91 -9.34
C LEU A 10 -6.79 5.75 -9.39
N ALA A 11 -6.75 7.03 -9.01
CA ALA A 11 -7.90 7.93 -9.12
C ALA A 11 -8.47 8.00 -10.56
N ALA A 12 -7.62 7.86 -11.58
CA ALA A 12 -8.05 7.89 -12.98
C ALA A 12 -8.49 6.51 -13.54
N ARG A 13 -8.02 5.41 -12.95
CA ARG A 13 -8.17 4.05 -13.52
C ARG A 13 -9.04 3.12 -12.69
N ALA A 14 -8.99 3.26 -11.37
CA ALA A 14 -9.68 2.45 -10.37
C ALA A 14 -10.01 3.34 -9.15
N PRO A 15 -10.95 4.30 -9.30
CA PRO A 15 -11.25 5.30 -8.27
C PRO A 15 -11.81 4.69 -6.96
N ASP A 16 -12.23 3.43 -7.01
CA ASP A 16 -12.67 2.62 -5.87
C ASP A 16 -11.50 2.08 -5.01
N ILE A 17 -10.28 2.05 -5.56
CA ILE A 17 -9.10 1.57 -4.83
C ILE A 17 -8.42 2.72 -4.09
N ALA A 18 -8.41 2.64 -2.76
CA ALA A 18 -7.74 3.59 -1.88
C ALA A 18 -6.30 3.18 -1.56
N VAL A 19 -5.37 4.14 -1.56
CA VAL A 19 -4.00 3.95 -1.05
C VAL A 19 -3.94 4.39 0.40
N ILE A 20 -3.67 3.44 1.30
CA ILE A 20 -3.50 3.66 2.74
C ILE A 20 -2.02 3.89 3.03
N GLU A 21 -1.72 4.93 3.81
CA GLU A 21 -0.35 5.20 4.25
C GLU A 21 -0.14 4.57 5.63
N ALA A 22 0.81 3.63 5.71
CA ALA A 22 1.10 2.91 6.94
C ALA A 22 1.83 3.81 7.94
N HIS A 23 1.58 3.57 9.24
CA HIS A 23 2.25 4.27 10.33
C HIS A 23 3.65 3.69 10.65
N ALA A 24 4.04 2.61 9.97
CA ALA A 24 5.31 1.92 10.12
C ALA A 24 5.85 1.47 8.75
N SER A 25 7.10 1.00 8.72
CA SER A 25 7.75 0.52 7.50
C SER A 25 6.95 -0.61 6.86
N THR A 26 6.90 -0.61 5.52
CA THR A 26 6.40 -1.71 4.70
C THR A 26 7.43 -2.06 3.61
N ALA A 27 8.72 -1.83 3.89
CA ALA A 27 9.80 -1.99 2.92
C ALA A 27 10.11 -3.46 2.59
N THR A 28 9.73 -4.39 3.47
CA THR A 28 9.83 -5.83 3.25
C THR A 28 8.47 -6.49 3.37
N VAL A 29 8.34 -7.71 2.83
CA VAL A 29 7.11 -8.51 2.94
C VAL A 29 6.78 -8.79 4.40
N ALA A 30 7.78 -9.06 5.23
CA ALA A 30 7.59 -9.30 6.66
C ALA A 30 7.05 -8.05 7.38
N ASP A 31 7.61 -6.87 7.07
CA ASP A 31 7.15 -5.61 7.67
C ASP A 31 5.71 -5.29 7.26
N ALA A 32 5.39 -5.41 5.97
CA ALA A 32 4.03 -5.17 5.47
C ALA A 32 3.01 -6.15 6.09
N ALA A 33 3.35 -7.44 6.15
CA ALA A 33 2.50 -8.45 6.77
C ALA A 33 2.23 -8.17 8.25
N ALA A 34 3.25 -7.75 9.00
CA ALA A 34 3.11 -7.35 10.40
C ALA A 34 2.22 -6.12 10.57
N VAL A 35 2.40 -5.09 9.74
CA VAL A 35 1.57 -3.87 9.74
C VAL A 35 0.10 -4.16 9.45
N HIS A 36 -0.17 -5.11 8.55
CA HIS A 36 -1.52 -5.45 8.12
C HIS A 36 -2.14 -6.62 8.88
N GLY A 37 -1.40 -7.29 9.77
CA GLY A 37 -1.88 -8.41 10.57
C GLY A 37 -2.20 -9.66 9.74
N VAL A 38 -1.47 -9.87 8.63
CA VAL A 38 -1.69 -10.98 7.69
C VAL A 38 -0.48 -11.89 7.61
N ALA A 39 -0.64 -13.06 6.97
CA ALA A 39 0.49 -13.91 6.66
C ALA A 39 1.34 -13.29 5.52
N PRO A 40 2.68 -13.45 5.52
CA PRO A 40 3.52 -13.01 4.42
C PRO A 40 3.07 -13.60 3.07
N GLY A 41 2.93 -12.73 2.05
CA GLY A 41 2.50 -13.13 0.71
C GLY A 41 1.01 -12.93 0.41
N GLN A 42 0.27 -12.33 1.34
CA GLN A 42 -1.05 -11.72 1.12
C GLN A 42 -0.91 -10.22 0.92
#